data_AF-A0A7R9ZRZ1-F1
#
_entry.id   AF-A0A7R9ZRZ1-F1
#
_cell.length_a   1.000
_cell.length_b   1.000
_cell.length_c   1.000
_cell.angle_alpha   90.00
_cell.angle_beta   90.00
_cell.angle_gamma   90.00
#
_symmetry.space_group_name_H-M   'P 1'
#
loop_
_entity.id
_entity.type
_entity.pdbx_description
1 polymer ?
#
loop_
_entity_poly.entity_id
_entity_poly.type
_entity_poly.pdbx_seq_one_letter_code
_entity_poly.pdbx_strand_id
1 'polypeptide(L)'
;HEKFVLTTRPHEKFVLTPAGKRINYSEVEGIIADMKKSGEDVDINHALIRGLRRGIAIYTQEVGFSCYRRQVQMLAQQGRLAVVFSDEALAYGVNMPFRSCIFCGDMGDDLTPLIAQQMQGRAGRRGMDVQGNIVYLGMDWPYIE
;
A
#
# COMPACT_ATOMS: atom_id res chain seq x y z
N HIS A 1 14.22 37.02 0.16
CA HIS A 1 13.22 35.95 0.39
C HIS A 1 13.87 34.60 0.09
N GLU A 2 14.51 33.99 1.09
CA GLU A 2 14.95 32.60 0.97
C GLU A 2 13.73 31.70 0.83
N LYS A 3 13.59 31.06 -0.33
CA LYS A 3 12.67 29.94 -0.47
C LYS A 3 13.27 28.81 0.35
N PHE A 4 12.71 28.54 1.52
CA PHE A 4 12.97 27.31 2.27
C PHE A 4 12.58 26.12 1.37
N VAL A 5 13.56 25.56 0.68
CA VAL A 5 13.37 24.33 -0.07
C VAL A 5 13.34 23.21 0.97
N LEU A 6 12.17 22.65 1.22
CA LEU A 6 12.02 21.40 1.96
C LEU A 6 12.80 20.31 1.23
N THR A 7 14.06 20.11 1.62
CA THR A 7 14.98 19.09 1.07
C THR A 7 14.44 17.67 1.24
N THR A 8 13.47 17.48 2.14
CA THR A 8 12.82 16.21 2.42
C THR A 8 11.60 15.94 1.52
N ARG A 9 11.19 16.86 0.65
CA ARG A 9 10.07 16.64 -0.30
C ARG A 9 10.48 15.60 -1.36
N PRO A 10 9.68 14.54 -1.61
CA PRO A 10 9.96 13.64 -2.71
C PRO A 10 9.88 14.40 -4.03
N HIS A 11 10.88 14.21 -4.87
CA HIS A 11 10.90 14.78 -6.20
C HIS A 11 9.73 14.22 -7.04
N GLU A 12 9.06 15.07 -7.81
CA GLU A 12 7.75 14.75 -8.40
C GLU A 12 7.77 13.55 -9.35
N LYS A 13 8.89 13.33 -10.05
CA LYS A 13 9.11 12.16 -10.92
C LYS A 13 9.08 10.82 -10.16
N PHE A 14 9.22 10.83 -8.83
CA PHE A 14 9.27 9.62 -7.98
C PHE A 14 8.08 9.55 -7.03
N VAL A 15 6.97 10.24 -7.36
CA VAL A 15 5.70 10.13 -6.64
C VAL A 15 4.68 9.51 -7.58
N LEU A 16 4.29 8.26 -7.29
CA LEU A 16 3.36 7.47 -8.10
C LEU A 16 1.91 7.92 -7.93
N THR A 17 1.62 8.64 -6.84
CA THR A 17 0.30 9.22 -6.61
C THR A 17 0.04 10.40 -7.56
N PRO A 18 -1.13 10.46 -8.22
CA PRO A 18 -1.54 11.60 -9.04
C PRO A 18 -1.45 12.92 -8.28
N ALA A 19 -1.09 14.01 -8.95
CA ALA A 19 -0.79 15.31 -8.31
C ALA A 19 -1.87 15.79 -7.33
N GLY A 20 -3.15 15.68 -7.69
CA GLY A 20 -4.28 16.09 -6.84
C GLY A 20 -4.59 15.17 -5.66
N LYS A 21 -3.89 14.03 -5.52
CA LYS A 21 -4.11 13.03 -4.47
C LYS A 21 -2.89 12.83 -3.55
N ARG A 22 -1.81 13.56 -3.80
CA ARG A 22 -0.56 13.45 -3.03
C ARG A 22 -0.78 13.82 -1.56
N ILE A 23 0.00 13.21 -0.69
CA ILE A 23 -0.02 13.52 0.75
C ILE A 23 0.82 14.76 0.99
N ASN A 24 0.19 15.79 1.57
CA ASN A 24 0.88 17.03 1.91
C ASN A 24 1.64 16.90 3.24
N TYR A 25 2.40 17.94 3.60
CA TYR A 25 3.24 17.92 4.80
C TYR A 25 2.42 17.80 6.10
N SER A 26 1.34 18.58 6.25
CA SER A 26 0.48 18.54 7.44
C SER A 26 -0.21 17.19 7.64
N GLU A 27 -0.60 16.51 6.56
CA GLU A 27 -1.18 15.17 6.64
C GLU A 27 -0.15 14.14 7.10
N VAL A 28 1.11 14.26 6.66
CA VAL A 28 2.20 13.40 7.12
C VAL A 28 2.45 13.59 8.61
N GLU A 29 2.49 14.84 9.09
CA GLU A 29 2.61 15.13 10.52
C GLU A 29 1.44 14.56 11.32
N GLY A 30 0.22 14.66 10.79
CA GLY A 30 -0.97 14.04 11.39
C GLY A 30 -0.85 12.52 11.51
N ILE A 31 -0.43 11.85 10.43
CA ILE A 31 -0.19 10.39 10.42
C ILE A 31 0.87 10.01 11.46
N ILE A 32 2.00 10.72 11.51
CA ILE A 32 3.07 10.46 12.47
C ILE A 32 2.57 10.67 13.91
N ALA A 33 1.83 11.75 14.16
CA ALA A 33 1.28 12.04 15.47
C ALA A 33 0.29 10.95 15.92
N ASP A 34 -0.54 10.44 15.02
CA ASP A 34 -1.49 9.36 15.33
C ASP A 34 -0.78 8.01 15.55
N MET A 35 0.26 7.72 14.78
CA MET A 35 1.12 6.55 15.03
C MET A 35 1.78 6.66 16.41
N LYS A 36 2.35 7.83 16.74
CA LYS A 36 3.00 8.06 18.04
C LYS A 36 2.04 7.87 19.22
N LYS A 37 0.77 8.30 19.10
CA LYS A 37 -0.27 8.04 20.12
C LYS A 37 -0.56 6.56 20.33
N SER A 38 -0.38 5.74 19.30
CA SER A 38 -0.54 4.28 19.37
C SER A 38 0.74 3.56 19.82
N GLY A 39 1.79 4.28 20.22
CA GLY A 39 3.08 3.71 20.63
C GLY A 39 4.03 3.42 19.46
N GLU A 40 3.67 3.82 18.24
CA GLU A 40 4.47 3.67 17.03
C GLU A 40 5.29 4.94 16.79
N ASP A 41 6.47 5.04 17.41
CA ASP A 41 7.32 6.23 17.27
C ASP A 41 8.18 6.15 15.99
N VAL A 42 7.81 6.95 14.98
CA VAL A 42 8.52 7.06 13.71
C VAL A 42 8.73 8.52 13.36
N ASP A 43 9.82 8.84 12.68
CA ASP A 43 10.08 10.18 12.16
C ASP A 43 9.70 10.31 10.66
N ILE A 44 9.75 11.53 10.15
CA ILE A 44 9.38 11.83 8.75
C ILE A 44 10.28 11.16 7.70
N ASN A 45 11.50 10.79 8.07
CA ASN A 45 12.46 10.09 7.21
C ASN A 45 12.35 8.57 7.31
N HIS A 46 11.50 8.05 8.22
CA HIS A 46 11.24 6.63 8.33
C HIS A 46 10.77 6.07 6.97
N ALA A 47 11.23 4.87 6.62
CA ALA A 47 10.99 4.28 5.30
C ALA A 47 9.50 4.17 4.97
N LEU A 48 8.67 3.79 5.95
CA LEU A 48 7.23 3.69 5.81
C LEU A 48 6.59 5.04 5.45
N ILE A 49 6.97 6.12 6.15
CA ILE A 49 6.45 7.47 5.91
C ILE A 49 6.92 7.99 4.54
N ARG A 50 8.19 7.76 4.20
CA ARG A 50 8.74 8.11 2.88
C ARG A 50 8.05 7.35 1.75
N GLY A 51 7.64 6.11 1.99
CA GLY A 51 6.84 5.29 1.08
C GLY A 51 5.47 5.92 0.85
N LEU A 52 4.72 6.22 1.92
CA LEU A 52 3.38 6.80 1.83
C LEU A 52 3.37 8.07 0.97
N ARG A 53 4.36 8.95 1.18
CA ARG A 53 4.54 10.20 0.42
C ARG A 53 4.82 9.98 -1.07
N ARG A 54 5.27 8.80 -1.45
CA ARG A 54 5.52 8.38 -2.85
C ARG A 54 4.38 7.55 -3.43
N GLY A 55 3.36 7.23 -2.64
CA GLY A 55 2.25 6.35 -3.04
C GLY A 55 2.58 4.86 -2.92
N ILE A 56 3.55 4.49 -2.10
CA ILE A 56 3.98 3.10 -1.87
C ILE A 56 3.75 2.75 -0.40
N ALA A 57 3.18 1.59 -0.10
CA ALA A 57 3.04 1.12 1.27
C ALA A 57 3.38 -0.36 1.45
N ILE A 58 3.60 -0.75 2.70
CA ILE A 58 3.74 -2.14 3.14
C ILE A 58 2.55 -2.46 4.03
N TYR A 59 1.96 -3.63 3.87
CA TYR A 59 0.82 -4.08 4.65
C TYR A 59 1.03 -5.55 5.02
N THR A 60 1.64 -5.83 6.15
CA THR A 60 1.94 -7.21 6.60
C THR A 60 1.45 -7.44 8.02
N GLN A 61 1.18 -8.69 8.41
CA GLN A 61 0.72 -9.00 9.77
C GLN A 61 1.83 -8.81 10.81
N GLU A 62 3.06 -9.15 10.44
CA GLU A 62 4.24 -9.14 11.32
C GLU A 62 4.67 -7.74 11.75
N VAL A 63 4.37 -6.72 10.95
CA VAL A 63 4.68 -5.33 11.26
C VAL A 63 3.73 -4.88 12.37
N GLY A 64 4.26 -4.76 13.60
CA GLY A 64 3.54 -4.34 14.81
C GLY A 64 2.95 -2.92 14.79
N PHE A 65 2.88 -2.29 13.62
CA PHE A 65 2.36 -0.95 13.38
C PHE A 65 0.87 -1.00 12.99
N SER A 66 0.00 -1.31 13.95
CA SER A 66 -1.45 -1.40 13.76
C SER A 66 -2.08 -0.08 13.26
N CYS A 67 -1.62 1.07 13.77
CA CYS A 67 -2.07 2.39 13.37
C CYS A 67 -1.63 2.70 11.94
N TYR A 68 -0.36 2.42 11.60
CA TYR A 68 0.12 2.50 10.22
C TYR A 68 -0.75 1.70 9.25
N ARG A 69 -1.05 0.43 9.55
CA ARG A 69 -1.91 -0.41 8.69
C ARG A 69 -3.28 0.21 8.44
N ARG A 70 -3.89 0.80 9.48
CA ARG A 70 -5.14 1.55 9.34
C ARG A 70 -4.98 2.77 8.41
N GLN A 71 -3.90 3.53 8.54
CA GLN A 71 -3.60 4.65 7.65
C GLN A 71 -3.41 4.19 6.20
N VAL A 72 -2.72 3.06 5.99
CA VAL A 72 -2.56 2.44 4.65
C VAL A 72 -3.92 2.09 4.04
N GLN A 73 -4.82 1.45 4.80
CA GLN A 73 -6.16 1.14 4.32
C GLN A 73 -6.94 2.39 3.92
N MET A 74 -6.92 3.42 4.76
CA MET A 74 -7.60 4.69 4.47
C MET A 74 -7.06 5.35 3.20
N LEU A 75 -5.73 5.42 3.05
CA LEU A 75 -5.09 6.02 1.88
C LEU A 75 -5.35 5.20 0.60
N ALA A 76 -5.39 3.87 0.71
CA ALA A 76 -5.73 2.99 -0.41
C ALA A 76 -7.18 3.20 -0.88
N GLN A 77 -8.15 3.27 0.04
CA GLN A 77 -9.56 3.52 -0.28
C GLN A 77 -9.78 4.89 -0.95
N GLN A 78 -9.00 5.90 -0.56
CA GLN A 78 -9.00 7.22 -1.19
C GLN A 78 -8.32 7.23 -2.58
N GLY A 79 -7.70 6.12 -2.99
CA GLY A 79 -6.93 5.99 -4.23
C GLY A 79 -5.66 6.85 -4.22
N ARG A 80 -5.02 6.99 -3.06
CA ARG A 80 -3.80 7.79 -2.85
C ARG A 80 -2.54 6.93 -2.83
N LEU A 81 -2.69 5.62 -2.72
CA LEU A 81 -1.61 4.64 -2.88
C LEU A 81 -1.69 4.03 -4.28
N ALA A 82 -0.54 3.96 -4.94
CA ALA A 82 -0.39 3.34 -6.25
C ALA A 82 -0.01 1.86 -6.12
N VAL A 83 0.85 1.54 -5.15
CA VAL A 83 1.37 0.18 -4.92
C VAL A 83 1.37 -0.11 -3.43
N VAL A 84 0.88 -1.30 -3.06
CA VAL A 84 0.95 -1.82 -1.70
C VAL A 84 1.52 -3.23 -1.76
N PHE A 85 2.61 -3.45 -1.02
CA PHE A 85 3.18 -4.78 -0.83
C PHE A 85 2.51 -5.42 0.38
N SER A 86 2.07 -6.66 0.25
CA SER A 86 1.40 -7.40 1.31
C SER A 86 1.85 -8.85 1.33
N ASP A 87 1.69 -9.49 2.47
CA ASP A 87 1.74 -10.94 2.69
C ASP A 87 0.30 -11.52 2.64
N GLU A 88 0.10 -12.68 3.25
CA GLU A 88 -1.22 -13.31 3.48
C GLU A 88 -2.28 -12.38 4.10
N ALA A 89 -1.88 -11.30 4.79
CA ALA A 89 -2.78 -10.29 5.38
C ALA A 89 -3.79 -9.73 4.36
N LEU A 90 -3.45 -9.71 3.07
CA LEU A 90 -4.31 -9.19 2.02
C LEU A 90 -5.62 -9.98 1.89
N ALA A 91 -5.58 -11.28 2.20
CA ALA A 91 -6.74 -12.16 2.13
C ALA A 91 -7.78 -11.85 3.23
N TYR A 92 -7.35 -11.39 4.40
CA TYR A 92 -8.17 -11.34 5.62
C TYR A 92 -9.04 -10.08 5.77
N GLY A 93 -10.04 -9.91 4.89
CA GLY A 93 -11.14 -8.95 5.12
C GLY A 93 -10.79 -7.47 4.99
N VAL A 94 -9.68 -7.14 4.34
CA VAL A 94 -9.20 -5.76 4.20
C VAL A 94 -9.87 -5.04 3.04
N ASN A 95 -10.52 -3.90 3.30
CA ASN A 95 -11.11 -3.09 2.23
C ASN A 95 -10.04 -2.19 1.57
N MET A 96 -9.25 -2.76 0.66
CA MET A 96 -8.26 -2.04 -0.14
C MET A 96 -8.42 -2.40 -1.63
N PRO A 97 -9.26 -1.67 -2.39
CA PRO A 97 -9.52 -2.00 -3.78
C PRO A 97 -8.42 -1.45 -4.69
N PHE A 98 -7.77 -2.33 -5.47
CA PHE A 98 -6.76 -1.98 -6.47
C PHE A 98 -7.21 -2.36 -7.87
N ARG A 99 -6.62 -1.75 -8.90
CA ARG A 99 -6.91 -2.12 -10.28
C ARG A 99 -6.39 -3.52 -10.63
N SER A 100 -5.28 -3.91 -10.00
CA SER A 100 -4.60 -5.17 -10.26
C SER A 100 -4.13 -5.80 -8.96
N CYS A 101 -4.09 -7.13 -8.92
CA CYS A 101 -3.43 -7.92 -7.88
C CYS A 101 -2.29 -8.70 -8.55
N ILE A 102 -1.12 -8.71 -7.92
CA ILE A 102 0.08 -9.36 -8.45
C ILE A 102 0.55 -10.36 -7.41
N PHE A 103 0.65 -11.62 -7.82
CA PHE A 103 1.34 -12.67 -7.09
C PHE A 103 2.79 -12.69 -7.57
N CYS A 104 3.74 -12.58 -6.65
CA CYS A 104 5.17 -12.41 -6.97
C CYS A 104 6.00 -13.55 -6.35
N GLY A 105 6.74 -14.26 -7.20
CA GLY A 105 7.62 -15.36 -6.80
C GLY A 105 6.86 -16.63 -6.44
N ASP A 106 7.62 -17.67 -6.08
CA ASP A 106 7.06 -18.92 -5.57
C ASP A 106 6.61 -18.73 -4.13
N MET A 107 5.30 -18.81 -3.90
CA MET A 107 4.70 -18.75 -2.57
C MET A 107 4.55 -20.14 -1.93
N GLY A 108 4.93 -21.21 -2.63
CA GLY A 108 4.87 -22.59 -2.14
C GLY A 108 3.49 -22.96 -1.58
N ASP A 109 3.49 -23.62 -0.42
CA ASP A 109 2.27 -24.10 0.25
C ASP A 109 1.46 -22.98 0.94
N ASP A 110 2.00 -21.77 1.06
CA ASP A 110 1.31 -20.64 1.69
C ASP A 110 0.20 -20.07 0.77
N LEU A 111 0.32 -20.24 -0.56
CA LEU A 111 -0.69 -19.81 -1.53
C LEU A 111 -1.75 -20.89 -1.75
N THR A 112 -2.63 -21.06 -0.77
CA THR A 112 -3.80 -21.93 -0.94
C THR A 112 -4.81 -21.33 -1.94
N PRO A 113 -5.65 -22.15 -2.62
CA PRO A 113 -6.69 -21.65 -3.52
C PRO A 113 -7.63 -20.63 -2.86
N LEU A 114 -7.93 -20.83 -1.57
CA LEU A 114 -8.74 -19.89 -0.79
C LEU A 114 -8.04 -18.53 -0.63
N ILE A 115 -6.75 -18.52 -0.27
CA ILE A 115 -5.96 -17.29 -0.13
C ILE A 115 -5.86 -16.59 -1.49
N ALA A 116 -5.57 -17.33 -2.56
CA ALA A 116 -5.52 -16.80 -3.91
C ALA A 116 -6.85 -16.13 -4.30
N GLN A 117 -7.99 -16.81 -4.10
CA GLN A 117 -9.31 -16.26 -4.41
C GLN A 117 -9.61 -14.97 -3.61
N GLN A 118 -9.28 -14.94 -2.32
CA GLN A 118 -9.49 -13.76 -1.48
C GLN A 118 -8.61 -12.57 -1.89
N MET A 119 -7.34 -12.83 -2.24
CA MET A 119 -6.41 -11.81 -2.73
C MET A 119 -6.84 -11.27 -4.09
N GLN A 120 -7.22 -12.15 -5.03
CA GLN A 120 -7.74 -11.75 -6.34
C GLN A 120 -9.00 -10.89 -6.24
N GLY A 121 -9.85 -11.14 -5.23
CA GLY A 121 -11.02 -10.31 -4.91
C GLY A 121 -10.71 -8.85 -4.58
N ARG A 122 -9.43 -8.47 -4.40
CA ARG A 122 -9.00 -7.07 -4.23
C ARG A 122 -8.75 -6.35 -5.55
N ALA A 123 -8.64 -7.09 -6.66
CA ALA A 123 -8.49 -6.52 -8.00
C ALA A 123 -9.85 -6.10 -8.58
N GLY A 124 -9.87 -4.94 -9.24
CA GLY A 124 -11.06 -4.35 -9.81
C GLY A 124 -11.80 -3.47 -8.80
N ARG A 125 -11.78 -2.16 -9.03
CA ARG A 125 -12.49 -1.20 -8.17
C ARG A 125 -13.94 -1.10 -8.62
N ARG A 126 -14.86 -1.52 -7.75
CA ARG A 126 -16.31 -1.52 -8.02
C ARG A 126 -16.79 -0.13 -8.47
N GLY A 127 -17.45 -0.08 -9.64
CA GLY A 127 -17.98 1.16 -10.22
C GLY A 127 -16.92 2.08 -10.87
N MET A 128 -15.64 1.67 -10.89
CA MET A 128 -14.55 2.41 -11.55
C MET A 128 -13.87 1.60 -12.66
N ASP A 129 -13.65 0.29 -12.43
CA ASP A 129 -13.01 -0.60 -13.39
C ASP A 129 -14.03 -1.58 -13.97
N VAL A 130 -13.92 -1.85 -15.28
CA VAL A 130 -14.74 -2.88 -15.97
C VAL A 130 -14.27 -4.29 -15.60
N GLN A 131 -12.97 -4.45 -15.35
CA GLN A 131 -12.33 -5.72 -14.98
C GLN A 131 -11.15 -5.47 -14.03
N GLY A 132 -10.89 -6.42 -13.14
CA GLY A 132 -9.66 -6.49 -12.34
C GLY A 132 -8.59 -7.29 -13.09
N ASN A 133 -7.32 -6.93 -12.94
CA ASN A 133 -6.23 -7.68 -13.56
C ASN A 133 -5.49 -8.52 -12.52
N ILE A 134 -5.32 -9.80 -12.79
CA ILE A 134 -4.50 -10.69 -11.97
C ILE A 134 -3.22 -10.98 -12.74
N VAL A 135 -2.06 -10.81 -12.10
CA VAL A 135 -0.75 -11.05 -12.71
C VAL A 135 0.02 -12.05 -11.85
N TYR A 136 0.54 -13.09 -12.50
CA TYR A 136 1.42 -14.08 -11.90
C TYR A 136 2.84 -13.77 -12.38
N LEU A 137 3.73 -13.37 -11.46
CA LEU A 137 5.10 -12.98 -11.79
C LEU A 137 6.09 -13.95 -11.17
N GLY A 138 6.82 -14.71 -12.00
CA GLY A 138 7.86 -15.61 -11.53
C GLY A 138 7.35 -16.81 -10.72
N MET A 139 6.17 -17.33 -11.08
CA MET A 139 5.64 -18.61 -10.57
C MET A 139 5.71 -19.68 -11.64
N ASP A 140 5.87 -20.92 -11.19
CA ASP A 140 5.75 -22.09 -12.05
C ASP A 140 4.28 -22.42 -12.35
N TRP A 141 4.06 -22.94 -13.56
CA TRP A 141 2.75 -23.26 -14.13
C TRP A 141 1.82 -24.17 -13.28
N PRO A 142 2.30 -25.13 -12.45
CA PRO A 142 1.43 -26.03 -11.68
C PRO A 142 0.52 -25.33 -10.65
N TYR A 143 0.80 -24.07 -10.30
CA TYR A 143 0.07 -23.31 -9.29
C TYR A 143 -0.97 -22.33 -9.86
N ILE A 144 -1.21 -22.36 -11.19
CA ILE A 144 -2.04 -21.38 -11.91
C ILE A 144 -3.40 -21.97 -12.38
N GLU A 145 -3.61 -23.29 -12.31
CA GLU A 145 -4.88 -23.96 -12.65
C GLU A 145 -5.90 -24.04 -11.49
#